data_AF-A0A4U1J5P1-F1
#
_entry.id   AF-A0A4U1J5P1-F1
#
_cell.length_a   1.000
_cell.length_b   1.000
_cell.length_c   1.000
_cell.angle_alpha   90.00
_cell.angle_beta   90.00
_cell.angle_gamma   90.00
#
_symmetry.space_group_name_H-M   'P 1'
#
loop_
_entity.id
_entity.type
_entity.pdbx_description
1 polymer ?
#
loop_
_entity_poly.entity_id
_entity_poly.type
_entity_poly.pdbx_seq_one_letter_code
_entity_poly.pdbx_strand_id
1 'polypeptide(L)'
;MARMEFFLAGVFVAATAALGCSEASEDRPPTGSASSSAGQGGGGSGGSGGSGQGGGGAGGAGAAKVVINEIAATGEEWIELVNVGDAVMDLDGYGIADQDGDAPKLAEAVRFEAGTKLAPGSYLVIVAGLDAPEAGPQAECLAEGGPATCYQAGFGISASKGDKIFLLSPSDAIVEEAAYPAEAVAEGQTFGRVPNGIGDFEACEPTPGAANTKAP
;
A
#
# COMPACT_ATOMS: atom_id res chain seq x y z
N MET A 1 -2.47 22.26 43.97
CA MET A 1 -3.54 21.50 44.65
C MET A 1 -4.38 20.85 43.57
N ALA A 2 -4.53 19.55 43.40
CA ALA A 2 -3.87 18.37 43.93
C ALA A 2 -3.76 17.36 42.77
N ARG A 3 -2.62 16.67 42.65
CA ARG A 3 -2.38 15.58 41.70
C ARG A 3 -2.93 14.29 42.29
N MET A 4 -3.68 13.51 41.51
CA MET A 4 -4.13 12.18 41.90
C MET A 4 -3.44 11.15 41.00
N GLU A 5 -2.38 10.55 41.56
CA GLU A 5 -1.65 9.42 41.00
C GLU A 5 -2.44 8.14 41.31
N PHE A 6 -2.70 7.30 40.30
CA PHE A 6 -3.16 5.93 40.51
C PHE A 6 -2.05 4.97 40.06
N PHE A 7 -1.40 4.35 41.03
CA PHE A 7 -0.51 3.20 40.88
C PHE A 7 -1.34 1.91 41.08
N LEU A 8 -1.09 0.89 40.25
CA LEU A 8 -1.13 -0.57 40.48
C LEU A 8 -1.32 -1.24 39.11
N ALA A 9 -0.75 -2.39 38.74
CA ALA A 9 0.31 -3.24 39.24
C ALA A 9 0.64 -4.20 38.08
N GLY A 10 1.92 -4.51 37.87
CA GLY A 10 2.36 -5.43 36.83
C GLY A 10 1.99 -6.88 37.11
N VAL A 11 1.74 -7.64 36.05
CA VAL A 11 1.81 -9.11 36.05
C VAL A 11 2.66 -9.53 34.85
N PHE A 12 3.88 -9.98 35.15
CA PHE A 12 4.73 -10.73 34.23
C PHE A 12 4.36 -12.22 34.33
N VAL A 13 4.12 -12.88 33.20
CA VAL A 13 4.13 -14.34 33.12
C VAL A 13 5.13 -14.74 32.03
N ALA A 14 6.13 -15.52 32.43
CA ALA A 14 7.16 -16.05 31.55
C ALA A 14 6.92 -17.54 31.24
N ALA A 15 7.18 -17.88 29.97
CA ALA A 15 7.71 -19.12 29.41
C ALA A 15 7.08 -20.49 29.74
N THR A 16 6.75 -21.24 28.68
CA THR A 16 7.30 -22.60 28.47
C THR A 16 7.09 -23.06 27.03
N ALA A 17 8.18 -23.45 26.36
CA ALA A 17 8.17 -24.19 25.11
C ALA A 17 8.17 -25.70 25.40
N ALA A 18 7.43 -26.49 24.62
CA ALA A 18 7.52 -27.94 24.62
C ALA A 18 7.53 -28.46 23.17
N LEU A 19 8.67 -29.06 22.79
CA LEU A 19 8.78 -30.00 21.67
C LEU A 19 8.02 -31.28 22.05
N GLY A 20 7.19 -31.78 21.13
CA GLY A 20 6.56 -33.10 21.23
C GLY A 20 6.56 -33.78 19.87
N CYS A 21 7.47 -34.74 19.71
CA CYS A 21 7.52 -35.67 18.57
C CYS A 21 6.38 -36.69 18.67
N SER A 22 5.79 -37.08 17.55
CA SER A 22 5.08 -38.35 17.41
C SER A 22 5.08 -38.78 15.95
N GLU A 23 6.13 -39.52 15.58
CA GLU A 23 6.14 -40.43 14.43
C GLU A 23 6.20 -41.86 15.00
N ALA A 24 5.22 -42.69 14.68
CA ALA A 24 5.38 -44.14 14.51
C ALA A 24 4.03 -44.76 14.11
N SER A 25 3.98 -45.32 12.91
CA SER A 25 3.22 -46.55 12.66
C SER A 25 4.02 -47.36 11.67
N GLU A 26 4.58 -48.44 12.20
CA GLU A 26 5.38 -49.45 11.52
C GLU A 26 4.51 -50.21 10.51
N ASP A 27 5.03 -50.53 9.32
CA ASP A 27 4.96 -51.92 8.84
C ASP A 27 5.93 -52.20 7.67
N ARG A 28 6.86 -53.11 7.91
CA ARG A 28 7.64 -53.89 6.92
C ARG A 28 8.32 -55.03 7.72
N PRO A 29 8.76 -56.15 7.13
CA PRO A 29 8.66 -56.64 5.74
C PRO A 29 8.28 -58.16 5.72
N PRO A 30 8.48 -58.97 4.65
CA PRO A 30 9.84 -59.45 4.32
C PRO A 30 10.14 -59.77 2.81
N THR A 31 11.45 -59.67 2.51
CA THR A 31 12.30 -60.54 1.65
C THR A 31 11.99 -60.78 0.17
N GLY A 32 13.03 -60.61 -0.66
CA GLY A 32 13.21 -61.39 -1.90
C GLY A 32 13.98 -60.67 -3.00
N SER A 33 15.28 -60.92 -3.11
CA SER A 33 16.10 -60.58 -4.28
C SER A 33 16.05 -61.68 -5.36
N ALA A 34 16.18 -61.22 -6.60
CA ALA A 34 16.89 -61.84 -7.74
C ALA A 34 16.10 -62.56 -8.86
N SER A 35 16.42 -62.08 -10.06
CA SER A 35 16.72 -62.80 -11.32
C SER A 35 15.63 -63.02 -12.39
N SER A 36 15.85 -62.31 -13.50
CA SER A 36 15.82 -62.74 -14.92
C SER A 36 14.68 -63.63 -15.46
N SER A 37 13.95 -63.12 -16.47
CA SER A 37 13.87 -63.73 -17.81
C SER A 37 13.07 -62.86 -18.79
N ALA A 38 13.57 -62.77 -20.01
CA ALA A 38 12.99 -62.06 -21.14
C ALA A 38 11.72 -62.75 -21.70
N GLY A 39 10.87 -61.95 -22.36
CA GLY A 39 9.76 -62.40 -23.22
C GLY A 39 9.21 -61.22 -24.04
N GLN A 40 9.03 -61.44 -25.35
CA GLN A 40 9.01 -60.45 -26.43
C GLN A 40 7.65 -60.44 -27.16
N GLY A 41 7.30 -59.32 -27.82
CA GLY A 41 6.26 -59.18 -28.87
C GLY A 41 4.96 -58.52 -28.38
N GLY A 42 4.54 -57.33 -28.82
CA GLY A 42 4.13 -56.91 -30.18
C GLY A 42 2.59 -56.94 -30.25
N GLY A 43 1.79 -56.01 -30.74
CA GLY A 43 1.85 -54.71 -31.42
C GLY A 43 0.37 -54.38 -31.78
N GLY A 44 -0.04 -53.11 -31.86
CA GLY A 44 -1.42 -52.79 -32.27
C GLY A 44 -1.85 -51.34 -32.02
N SER A 45 -2.07 -50.63 -33.12
CA SER A 45 -2.34 -49.19 -33.26
C SER A 45 -3.80 -48.78 -32.97
N GLY A 46 -4.00 -47.52 -32.57
CA GLY A 46 -5.22 -46.76 -32.86
C GLY A 46 -5.75 -45.89 -31.72
N GLY A 47 -5.66 -44.55 -31.86
CA GLY A 47 -6.36 -43.63 -30.96
C GLY A 47 -5.95 -42.17 -31.13
N SER A 48 -6.63 -41.47 -32.03
CA SER A 48 -6.47 -40.06 -32.36
C SER A 48 -7.05 -39.12 -31.28
N GLY A 49 -6.49 -37.92 -31.16
CA GLY A 49 -7.22 -36.73 -30.70
C GLY A 49 -6.78 -36.15 -29.35
N GLY A 50 -6.27 -34.91 -29.37
CA GLY A 50 -6.19 -34.07 -28.18
C GLY A 50 -4.89 -33.30 -28.03
N SER A 51 -4.57 -32.42 -28.98
CA SER A 51 -3.64 -31.31 -28.75
C SER A 51 -4.28 -30.31 -27.78
N GLY A 52 -4.16 -30.60 -26.49
CA GLY A 52 -4.37 -29.64 -25.42
C GLY A 52 -3.02 -29.08 -24.99
N GLN A 53 -2.47 -28.15 -25.77
CA GLN A 53 -1.52 -27.19 -25.22
C GLN A 53 -2.29 -26.32 -24.22
N GLY A 54 -2.40 -26.80 -22.99
CA GLY A 54 -2.69 -25.96 -21.84
C GLY A 54 -1.48 -25.07 -21.65
N GLY A 55 -1.45 -23.96 -22.37
CA GLY A 55 -0.45 -22.93 -22.20
C GLY A 55 -0.43 -22.54 -20.73
N GLY A 56 0.65 -22.87 -20.04
CA GLY A 56 1.05 -22.15 -18.85
C GLY A 56 1.24 -20.71 -19.27
N GLY A 57 0.19 -19.92 -19.11
CA GLY A 57 0.32 -18.47 -19.12
C GLY A 57 1.25 -18.15 -17.98
N ALA A 58 2.50 -17.81 -18.31
CA ALA A 58 3.35 -17.08 -17.41
C ALA A 58 2.58 -15.79 -17.11
N GLY A 59 1.87 -15.77 -15.98
CA GLY A 59 1.30 -14.57 -15.43
C GLY A 59 2.44 -13.58 -15.35
N GLY A 60 2.37 -12.50 -16.13
CA GLY A 60 3.24 -11.37 -15.90
C GLY A 60 3.12 -11.05 -14.42
N ALA A 61 4.25 -11.04 -13.70
CA ALA A 61 4.24 -10.55 -12.34
C ALA A 61 3.62 -9.15 -12.38
N GLY A 62 2.57 -8.93 -11.60
CA GLY A 62 1.87 -7.65 -11.58
C GLY A 62 2.86 -6.49 -11.36
N ALA A 63 2.55 -5.33 -11.91
CA ALA A 63 3.31 -4.11 -11.72
C ALA A 63 2.68 -3.29 -10.58
N ALA A 64 3.47 -2.92 -9.59
CA ALA A 64 3.08 -1.92 -8.62
C ALA A 64 3.07 -0.54 -9.28
N LYS A 65 2.03 0.27 -9.01
CA LYS A 65 1.96 1.66 -9.49
C LYS A 65 1.17 2.50 -8.50
N VAL A 66 1.88 3.33 -7.74
CA VAL A 66 1.25 4.29 -6.83
C VAL A 66 1.22 5.66 -7.48
N VAL A 67 0.09 6.34 -7.31
CA VAL A 67 -0.17 7.68 -7.85
C VAL A 67 -0.72 8.60 -6.77
N ILE A 68 -0.59 9.92 -6.96
CA ILE A 68 -1.31 10.91 -6.15
C ILE A 68 -2.76 10.92 -6.64
N ASN A 69 -3.69 10.63 -5.75
CA ASN A 69 -5.09 10.36 -6.07
C ASN A 69 -6.02 11.53 -5.77
N GLU A 70 -5.83 12.18 -4.63
CA GLU A 70 -6.74 13.20 -4.12
C GLU A 70 -5.99 14.17 -3.20
N ILE A 71 -6.35 15.45 -3.26
CA ILE A 71 -5.73 16.53 -2.51
C ILE A 71 -6.84 17.39 -1.89
N ALA A 72 -6.86 17.51 -0.57
CA ALA A 72 -7.66 18.47 0.15
C ALA A 72 -6.78 19.64 0.58
N ALA A 73 -7.12 20.85 0.11
CA ALA A 73 -6.44 22.09 0.48
C ALA A 73 -7.38 23.10 1.18
N THR A 74 -8.65 22.72 1.40
CA THR A 74 -9.62 23.55 2.12
C THR A 74 -10.06 22.83 3.39
N GLY A 75 -10.03 23.51 4.54
CA GLY A 75 -10.30 22.89 5.83
C GLY A 75 -9.10 22.10 6.36
N GLU A 76 -9.33 20.85 6.78
CA GLU A 76 -8.25 19.93 7.15
C GLU A 76 -7.53 19.45 5.89
N GLU A 77 -6.22 19.68 5.83
CA GLU A 77 -5.42 19.44 4.62
C GLU A 77 -4.89 18.01 4.58
N TRP A 78 -4.95 17.37 3.42
CA TRP A 78 -4.39 16.03 3.25
C TRP A 78 -4.13 15.69 1.78
N ILE A 79 -3.23 14.73 1.58
CA ILE A 79 -2.91 14.11 0.30
C ILE A 79 -3.21 12.62 0.41
N GLU A 80 -3.82 12.04 -0.62
CA GLU A 80 -4.01 10.61 -0.73
C GLU A 80 -3.21 10.01 -1.89
N LEU A 81 -2.58 8.88 -1.62
CA LEU A 81 -2.00 7.99 -2.61
C LEU A 81 -2.88 6.77 -2.82
N VAL A 82 -2.93 6.26 -4.04
CA VAL A 82 -3.56 4.96 -4.35
C VAL A 82 -2.62 4.08 -5.17
N ASN A 83 -2.56 2.79 -4.85
CA ASN A 83 -1.91 1.81 -5.71
C ASN A 83 -2.89 1.34 -6.79
N VAL A 84 -2.73 1.83 -8.01
CA VAL A 84 -3.52 1.41 -9.19
C VAL A 84 -2.91 0.20 -9.92
N GLY A 85 -1.77 -0.29 -9.45
CA GLY A 85 -1.14 -1.51 -9.93
C GLY A 85 -1.86 -2.77 -9.45
N ASP A 86 -1.41 -3.92 -9.96
CA ASP A 86 -1.90 -5.25 -9.61
C ASP A 86 -0.92 -6.05 -8.73
N ALA A 87 0.14 -5.40 -8.25
CA ALA A 87 1.05 -5.92 -7.23
C ALA A 87 1.18 -4.97 -6.02
N VAL A 88 1.54 -5.54 -4.86
CA VAL A 88 1.85 -4.77 -3.65
C VAL A 88 3.06 -3.87 -3.91
N MET A 89 2.94 -2.58 -3.61
CA MET A 89 4.07 -1.65 -3.64
C MET A 89 4.76 -1.61 -2.28
N ASP A 90 6.08 -1.72 -2.29
CA ASP A 90 6.92 -1.42 -1.14
C ASP A 90 7.26 0.08 -1.16
N LEU A 91 6.88 0.80 -0.11
CA LEU A 91 7.03 2.25 0.00
C LEU A 91 8.16 2.66 0.95
N ASP A 92 8.97 1.71 1.39
CA ASP A 92 10.12 1.96 2.26
C ASP A 92 11.02 3.08 1.73
N GLY A 93 11.10 4.20 2.47
CA GLY A 93 11.91 5.36 2.12
C GLY A 93 11.34 6.26 1.02
N TYR A 94 10.23 5.89 0.38
CA TYR A 94 9.48 6.82 -0.47
C TYR A 94 8.97 7.99 0.39
N GLY A 95 8.57 9.09 -0.24
CA GLY A 95 8.07 10.23 0.51
C GLY A 95 7.20 11.20 -0.29
N ILE A 96 6.62 12.13 0.44
CA ILE A 96 5.80 13.22 -0.10
C ILE A 96 6.43 14.56 0.25
N ALA A 97 6.48 15.46 -0.72
CA ALA A 97 6.95 16.83 -0.54
C ALA A 97 6.01 17.83 -1.24
N ASP A 98 5.92 19.03 -0.68
CA ASP A 98 5.46 20.23 -1.37
C ASP A 98 6.57 20.81 -2.27
N GLN A 99 6.31 21.97 -2.87
CA GLN A 99 7.23 22.62 -3.79
C GLN A 99 8.14 23.67 -3.10
N ASP A 100 9.38 23.71 -3.56
CA ASP A 100 10.30 24.85 -3.43
C ASP A 100 10.58 25.39 -4.83
N GLY A 101 9.80 26.41 -5.22
CA GLY A 101 9.71 26.83 -6.62
C GLY A 101 9.06 25.73 -7.48
N ASP A 102 9.76 25.27 -8.52
CA ASP A 102 9.27 24.20 -9.40
C ASP A 102 9.75 22.79 -9.00
N ALA A 103 10.57 22.68 -7.95
CA ALA A 103 11.20 21.44 -7.49
C ALA A 103 10.63 20.99 -6.13
N PRO A 104 10.77 19.71 -5.74
CA PRO A 104 10.35 19.25 -4.42
C PRO A 104 11.19 19.86 -3.29
N LYS A 105 10.53 20.24 -2.20
CA LYS A 105 11.18 20.74 -0.98
C LYS A 105 11.68 19.59 -0.10
N LEU A 106 12.79 18.98 -0.52
CA LEU A 106 13.32 17.74 0.09
C LEU A 106 13.57 17.82 1.61
N ALA A 107 13.89 19.01 2.14
CA ALA A 107 14.18 19.20 3.56
C ALA A 107 12.96 19.01 4.48
N GLU A 108 11.75 19.16 3.94
CA GLU A 108 10.47 19.01 4.67
C GLU A 108 9.67 17.79 4.20
N ALA A 109 10.26 16.97 3.32
CA ALA A 109 9.61 15.77 2.81
C ALA A 109 9.32 14.76 3.91
N VAL A 110 8.08 14.26 3.94
CA VAL A 110 7.67 13.17 4.84
C VAL A 110 8.12 11.85 4.25
N ARG A 111 8.87 11.05 5.00
CA ARG A 111 9.37 9.75 4.58
C ARG A 111 8.57 8.62 5.22
N PHE A 112 8.25 7.63 4.40
CA PHE A 112 7.58 6.42 4.85
C PHE A 112 8.59 5.45 5.46
N GLU A 113 8.26 4.93 6.63
CA GLU A 113 9.12 4.03 7.38
C GLU A 113 9.21 2.65 6.72
N ALA A 114 10.25 1.90 7.10
CA ALA A 114 10.44 0.54 6.63
C ALA A 114 9.25 -0.37 7.02
N GLY A 115 8.82 -1.22 6.10
CA GLY A 115 7.61 -2.04 6.22
C GLY A 115 6.34 -1.37 5.70
N THR A 116 6.39 -0.14 5.16
CA THR A 116 5.21 0.51 4.58
C THR A 116 4.89 -0.14 3.25
N LYS A 117 3.74 -0.83 3.16
CA LYS A 117 3.32 -1.54 1.96
C LYS A 117 1.91 -1.14 1.58
N LEU A 118 1.69 -0.94 0.29
CA LEU A 118 0.39 -0.57 -0.25
C LEU A 118 -0.09 -1.64 -1.22
N ALA A 119 -1.12 -2.40 -0.81
CA ALA A 119 -1.71 -3.43 -1.65
C ALA A 119 -2.45 -2.81 -2.86
N PRO A 120 -2.69 -3.58 -3.95
CA PRO A 120 -3.53 -3.14 -5.06
C PRO A 120 -4.87 -2.57 -4.61
N GLY A 121 -5.24 -1.41 -5.13
CA GLY A 121 -6.47 -0.69 -4.78
C GLY A 121 -6.54 -0.14 -3.36
N SER A 122 -5.46 -0.21 -2.59
CA SER A 122 -5.39 0.38 -1.25
C SER A 122 -4.86 1.81 -1.29
N TYR A 123 -5.19 2.55 -0.24
CA TYR A 123 -4.95 3.98 -0.11
C TYR A 123 -4.00 4.29 1.06
N LEU A 124 -3.22 5.36 0.93
CA LEU A 124 -2.40 5.91 1.99
C LEU A 124 -2.66 7.42 2.08
N VAL A 125 -3.07 7.88 3.26
CA VAL A 125 -3.34 9.30 3.53
C VAL A 125 -2.16 9.93 4.26
N ILE A 126 -1.84 11.16 3.88
CA ILE A 126 -0.87 12.04 4.51
C ILE A 126 -1.62 13.31 4.93
N VAL A 127 -1.77 13.53 6.23
CA VAL A 127 -2.37 14.74 6.80
C VAL A 127 -1.33 15.86 6.76
N ALA A 128 -1.70 17.03 6.28
CA ALA A 128 -0.79 18.15 6.03
C ALA A 128 -1.12 19.37 6.90
N GLY A 129 -0.26 20.39 6.84
CA GLY A 129 -0.44 21.67 7.53
C GLY A 129 -0.30 21.60 9.05
N LEU A 130 0.34 20.55 9.59
CA LEU A 130 0.47 20.38 11.04
C LEU A 130 1.64 21.21 11.61
N ASP A 131 1.42 21.88 12.74
CA ASP A 131 2.47 22.65 13.42
C ASP A 131 3.61 21.76 13.97
N ALA A 132 3.29 20.51 14.30
CA ALA A 132 4.22 19.54 14.90
C ALA A 132 3.91 18.11 14.41
N PRO A 133 4.20 17.79 13.13
CA PRO A 133 3.96 16.46 12.60
C PRO A 133 4.86 15.44 13.30
N GLU A 134 4.28 14.28 13.63
CA GLU A 134 5.01 13.14 14.17
C GLU A 134 5.49 12.22 13.05
N ALA A 135 6.71 11.68 13.19
CA ALA A 135 7.25 10.72 12.25
C ALA A 135 6.54 9.36 12.37
N GLY A 136 6.49 8.63 11.24
CA GLY A 136 5.89 7.30 11.20
C GLY A 136 4.36 7.30 11.14
N PRO A 137 3.75 6.10 11.10
CA PRO A 137 2.31 5.95 10.99
C PRO A 137 1.59 6.38 12.28
N GLN A 138 0.58 7.21 12.11
CA GLN A 138 -0.26 7.75 13.17
C GLN A 138 -1.63 7.06 13.16
N ALA A 139 -2.24 6.90 14.33
CA ALA A 139 -3.53 6.21 14.49
C ALA A 139 -4.75 7.16 14.46
N GLU A 140 -4.51 8.45 14.67
CA GLU A 140 -5.52 9.51 14.60
C GLU A 140 -5.18 10.40 13.43
N CYS A 141 -6.04 10.40 12.41
CA CYS A 141 -5.72 10.97 11.10
C CYS A 141 -6.50 12.21 10.77
N LEU A 142 -7.80 12.06 10.58
CA LEU A 142 -8.70 13.14 10.21
C LEU A 142 -9.76 13.27 11.29
N ALA A 143 -10.28 14.49 11.47
CA ALA A 143 -11.34 14.76 12.42
C ALA A 143 -12.63 13.99 12.07
N GLU A 144 -12.88 13.79 10.77
CA GLU A 144 -14.04 13.07 10.25
C GLU A 144 -13.64 12.12 9.12
N GLY A 145 -14.02 10.84 9.26
CA GLY A 145 -13.74 9.81 8.26
C GLY A 145 -12.25 9.45 8.15
N GLY A 146 -11.87 8.83 7.03
CA GLY A 146 -10.48 8.49 6.73
C GLY A 146 -10.05 7.07 7.14
N PRO A 147 -8.82 6.70 6.76
CA PRO A 147 -8.24 5.40 7.10
C PRO A 147 -7.83 5.33 8.58
N ALA A 148 -7.66 4.10 9.08
CA ALA A 148 -7.22 3.84 10.45
C ALA A 148 -5.78 4.30 10.74
N THR A 149 -4.98 4.55 9.70
CA THR A 149 -3.60 5.03 9.83
C THR A 149 -3.23 5.98 8.70
N CYS A 150 -2.34 6.92 8.98
CA CYS A 150 -1.86 7.95 8.05
C CYS A 150 -0.44 8.35 8.39
N TYR A 151 0.16 9.16 7.53
CA TYR A 151 1.37 9.92 7.83
C TYR A 151 1.02 11.40 8.07
N GLN A 152 1.96 12.15 8.64
CA GLN A 152 1.80 13.56 8.97
C GLN A 152 2.88 14.41 8.30
N ALA A 153 2.47 15.56 7.76
CA ALA A 153 3.30 16.56 7.11
C ALA A 153 3.13 17.92 7.78
N GLY A 154 4.23 18.67 7.86
CA GLY A 154 4.23 20.02 8.42
C GLY A 154 4.00 21.12 7.39
N PHE A 155 4.30 20.85 6.12
CA PHE A 155 3.95 21.77 5.02
C PHE A 155 2.44 21.78 4.82
N GLY A 156 1.90 22.93 4.42
CA GLY A 156 0.50 23.07 4.02
C GLY A 156 0.33 23.14 2.50
N ILE A 157 -0.91 23.11 2.03
CA ILE A 157 -1.29 23.14 0.61
C ILE A 157 -2.06 24.42 0.33
N SER A 158 -1.52 25.32 -0.48
CA SER A 158 -2.16 26.63 -0.66
C SER A 158 -3.36 26.57 -1.60
N ALA A 159 -4.58 26.56 -1.07
CA ALA A 159 -5.79 26.66 -1.90
C ALA A 159 -5.84 27.94 -2.76
N SER A 160 -5.34 29.07 -2.25
CA SER A 160 -5.45 30.37 -2.92
C SER A 160 -4.33 30.68 -3.92
N LYS A 161 -3.17 30.04 -3.79
CA LYS A 161 -2.02 30.23 -4.69
C LYS A 161 -1.77 29.02 -5.59
N GLY A 162 -2.38 27.89 -5.27
CA GLY A 162 -2.01 26.60 -5.82
C GLY A 162 -0.74 26.05 -5.20
N ASP A 163 -0.50 24.78 -5.45
CA ASP A 163 0.69 24.07 -5.00
C ASP A 163 1.09 22.96 -5.98
N LYS A 164 2.22 22.31 -5.71
CA LYS A 164 2.59 21.07 -6.37
C LYS A 164 3.08 20.05 -5.34
N ILE A 165 2.49 18.86 -5.42
CA ILE A 165 2.83 17.73 -4.57
C ILE A 165 3.65 16.73 -5.37
N PHE A 166 4.70 16.20 -4.76
CA PHE A 166 5.60 15.23 -5.38
C PHE A 166 5.60 13.93 -4.59
N LEU A 167 5.48 12.82 -5.31
CA LEU A 167 5.86 11.50 -4.81
C LEU A 167 7.32 11.26 -5.15
N LEU A 168 8.13 11.02 -4.12
CA LEU A 168 9.56 10.82 -4.21
C LEU A 168 9.92 9.35 -4.00
N SER A 169 10.89 8.89 -4.77
CA SER A 169 11.58 7.62 -4.50
C SER A 169 12.52 7.75 -3.29
N PRO A 170 13.07 6.61 -2.78
CA PRO A 170 14.05 6.63 -1.71
C PRO A 170 15.35 7.36 -2.04
N SER A 171 15.64 7.59 -3.32
CA SER A 171 16.82 8.33 -3.80
C SER A 171 16.48 9.73 -4.30
N ASP A 172 15.35 10.30 -3.84
CA ASP A 172 14.89 11.66 -4.15
C ASP A 172 14.50 11.92 -5.62
N ALA A 173 14.49 10.88 -6.47
CA ALA A 173 13.94 11.02 -7.80
C ALA A 173 12.42 11.19 -7.72
N ILE A 174 11.88 12.14 -8.50
CA ILE A 174 10.44 12.34 -8.67
C ILE A 174 9.86 11.12 -9.39
N VAL A 175 8.92 10.46 -8.74
CA VAL A 175 8.14 9.33 -9.29
C VAL A 175 6.87 9.85 -9.94
N GLU A 176 6.19 10.78 -9.25
CA GLU A 176 4.99 11.46 -9.73
C GLU A 176 4.95 12.89 -9.19
N GLU A 177 4.28 13.76 -9.92
CA GLU A 177 3.90 15.09 -9.46
C GLU A 177 2.42 15.35 -9.76
N ALA A 178 1.76 16.12 -8.89
CA ALA A 178 0.40 16.60 -9.08
C ALA A 178 0.35 18.09 -8.74
N ALA A 179 -0.11 18.91 -9.69
CA ALA A 179 -0.37 20.32 -9.44
C ALA A 179 -1.77 20.50 -8.87
N TYR A 180 -1.88 21.26 -7.78
CA TYR A 180 -3.13 21.79 -7.26
C TYR A 180 -3.27 23.24 -7.75
N PRO A 181 -4.19 23.57 -8.66
CA PRO A 181 -4.38 24.94 -9.13
C PRO A 181 -4.89 25.89 -8.02
N ALA A 182 -4.62 27.19 -8.16
CA ALA A 182 -5.27 28.19 -7.32
C ALA A 182 -6.80 28.12 -7.50
N GLU A 183 -7.54 28.12 -6.39
CA GLU A 183 -9.00 28.04 -6.34
C GLU A 183 -9.56 26.83 -7.10
N ALA A 184 -8.86 25.68 -7.05
CA ALA A 184 -9.21 24.49 -7.83
C ALA A 184 -10.62 23.94 -7.55
N VAL A 185 -11.08 24.05 -6.30
CA VAL A 185 -12.36 23.49 -5.83
C VAL A 185 -13.02 24.40 -4.80
N ALA A 186 -14.33 24.23 -4.59
CA ALA A 186 -15.07 24.98 -3.58
C ALA A 186 -14.75 24.50 -2.15
N GLU A 187 -15.12 25.30 -1.15
CA GLU A 187 -15.03 24.90 0.27
C GLU A 187 -15.79 23.60 0.52
N GLY A 188 -15.15 22.64 1.19
CA GLY A 188 -15.71 21.32 1.47
C GLY A 188 -15.53 20.29 0.35
N GLN A 189 -14.92 20.68 -0.77
CA GLN A 189 -14.53 19.78 -1.85
C GLN A 189 -13.03 19.49 -1.82
N THR A 190 -12.65 18.43 -2.54
CA THR A 190 -11.26 18.02 -2.75
C THR A 190 -10.96 17.98 -4.25
N PHE A 191 -9.68 18.04 -4.61
CA PHE A 191 -9.23 17.92 -5.99
C PHE A 191 -8.65 16.53 -6.21
N GLY A 192 -9.33 15.69 -6.98
CA GLY A 192 -8.99 14.27 -7.11
C GLY A 192 -9.19 13.70 -8.50
N ARG A 193 -8.52 12.59 -8.78
CA ARG A 193 -8.61 11.87 -10.06
C ARG A 193 -10.01 11.30 -10.26
N VAL A 194 -10.68 11.65 -11.36
CA VAL A 194 -11.97 11.09 -11.75
C VAL A 194 -11.88 10.58 -13.20
N PRO A 195 -11.98 9.26 -13.47
CA PRO A 195 -12.20 8.17 -12.51
C PRO A 195 -11.04 7.97 -11.51
N ASN A 196 -11.34 7.42 -10.33
CA ASN A 196 -10.38 7.18 -9.25
C ASN A 196 -9.06 6.55 -9.73
N GLY A 197 -7.93 7.16 -9.34
CA GLY A 197 -6.57 6.68 -9.61
C GLY A 197 -6.09 6.76 -11.07
N ILE A 198 -6.97 7.01 -12.04
CA ILE A 198 -6.63 6.94 -13.48
C ILE A 198 -7.02 8.17 -14.28
N GLY A 199 -8.03 8.90 -13.83
CA GLY A 199 -8.53 10.09 -14.53
C GLY A 199 -7.69 11.33 -14.29
N ASP A 200 -8.15 12.40 -14.93
CA ASP A 200 -7.68 13.76 -14.68
C ASP A 200 -8.20 14.23 -13.32
N PHE A 201 -7.55 15.24 -12.75
CA PHE A 201 -8.01 15.85 -11.51
C PHE A 201 -9.24 16.73 -11.76
N GLU A 202 -10.28 16.51 -10.96
CA GLU A 202 -11.54 17.25 -10.95
C GLU A 202 -11.99 17.51 -9.50
N ALA A 203 -13.02 18.34 -9.32
CA ALA A 203 -13.65 18.51 -8.01
C ALA A 203 -14.34 17.20 -7.56
N CYS A 204 -14.06 16.77 -6.34
CA CYS A 204 -14.55 15.56 -5.71
C CYS A 204 -15.23 15.88 -4.37
N GLU A 205 -16.12 14.98 -3.96
CA GLU A 205 -16.46 14.83 -2.54
C GLU A 205 -15.22 14.29 -1.81
N PRO A 206 -14.95 14.69 -0.55
CA PRO A 206 -13.83 14.14 0.21
C PRO A 206 -13.93 12.62 0.38
N THR A 207 -12.96 11.86 -0.12
CA THR A 207 -12.96 10.38 -0.07
C THR A 207 -11.73 9.75 0.59
N PRO A 208 -11.28 10.21 1.78
CA PRO A 208 -10.07 9.69 2.40
C PRO A 208 -10.21 8.19 2.74
N GLY A 209 -9.31 7.39 2.18
CA GLY A 209 -9.26 5.93 2.27
C GLY A 209 -10.21 5.21 1.30
N ALA A 210 -10.80 5.88 0.32
CA ALA A 210 -11.84 5.34 -0.56
C ALA A 210 -11.70 5.80 -2.01
N ALA A 211 -12.54 5.24 -2.89
CA ALA A 211 -12.52 5.62 -4.30
C ALA A 211 -13.16 6.99 -4.53
N ASN A 212 -12.46 7.86 -5.26
CA ASN A 212 -12.92 9.21 -5.60
C ASN A 212 -14.29 9.20 -6.28
N THR A 213 -15.15 10.07 -5.77
CA THR A 213 -16.44 10.38 -6.38
C THR A 213 -16.47 11.85 -6.76
N LYS A 214 -16.81 12.11 -8.04
CA LYS A 214 -16.97 13.46 -8.54
C LYS A 214 -17.99 14.24 -7.70
N ALA A 215 -17.68 15.49 -7.39
CA ALA A 215 -18.61 16.40 -6.75
C ALA A 215 -19.82 16.69 -7.67
N PRO A 216 -21.02 16.94 -7.12
CA PRO A 216 -22.24 17.20 -7.88
C PRO A 216 -22.21 18.49 -8.72
#